data_AF-A0A841T2Y0-F1
#
_entry.id   AF-A0A841T2Y0-F1
#
_cell.length_a   1.000
_cell.length_b   1.000
_cell.length_c   1.000
_cell.angle_alpha   90.00
_cell.angle_beta   90.00
_cell.angle_gamma   90.00
#
_symmetry.space_group_name_H-M   'P 1'
#
loop_
_entity.id
_entity.type
_entity.pdbx_description
1 polymer ?
#
loop_
_entity_poly.entity_id
_entity_poly.type
_entity_poly.pdbx_seq_one_letter_code
_entity_poly.pdbx_strand_id
1 'polypeptide(L)' 'MLHAIWVRHHLRPGQFWQLPRGEQLFLMASMELELEAASQAAGSG' A
#
# COMPACT_ATOMS: atom_id res chain seq x y z
N MET A 1 6.01 2.97 -0.61
CA MET A 1 4.55 2.77 -0.59
C MET A 1 3.98 2.22 -1.90
N LEU A 2 4.05 2.96 -3.03
CA LEU A 2 3.53 2.48 -4.33
C LEU A 2 4.10 1.14 -4.80
N HIS A 3 5.41 0.91 -4.63
CA HIS A 3 6.02 -0.40 -4.91
C HIS A 3 5.37 -1.53 -4.10
N ALA A 4 5.06 -1.30 -2.82
CA ALA A 4 4.41 -2.30 -1.97
C ALA A 4 2.95 -2.55 -2.42
N ILE A 5 2.23 -1.50 -2.84
CA ILE A 5 0.91 -1.64 -3.47
C ILE A 5 0.98 -2.54 -4.72
N TRP A 6 1.99 -2.33 -5.57
CA TRP A 6 2.12 -3.09 -6.82
C TRP A 6 2.53 -4.54 -6.60
N VAL A 7 3.46 -4.78 -5.68
CA VAL A 7 4.01 -6.12 -5.42
C VAL A 7 3.08 -6.96 -4.55
N ARG A 8 2.38 -6.37 -3.59
CA ARG A 8 1.54 -7.10 -2.62
C ARG A 8 0.07 -7.24 -3.05
N HIS A 9 -0.48 -6.29 -3.78
CA HIS A 9 -1.88 -6.33 -4.23
C HIS A 9 -2.03 -6.58 -5.73
N HIS A 10 -0.96 -7.02 -6.41
CA HIS A 10 -0.94 -7.32 -7.85
C HIS A 10 -1.42 -6.17 -8.76
N LEU A 11 -1.38 -4.93 -8.27
CA LEU A 11 -1.76 -3.75 -9.03
C LEU A 11 -0.63 -3.34 -9.97
N ARG A 12 -0.91 -3.26 -11.27
CA ARG A 12 0.05 -2.65 -12.21
C ARG A 12 0.07 -1.12 -12.03
N PRO A 13 1.20 -0.44 -12.30
CA PRO A 13 1.31 1.01 -12.16
C PRO A 13 0.19 1.83 -12.84
N GLY A 14 -0.34 1.36 -13.96
CA GLY A 14 -1.46 2.02 -14.65
C GLY A 14 -2.86 1.71 -14.07
N GLN A 15 -3.04 0.58 -13.40
CA GLN A 15 -4.35 0.18 -12.87
C GLN A 15 -4.72 1.00 -11.63
N PHE A 16 -3.74 1.37 -10.79
CA PHE A 16 -3.98 2.20 -9.61
C PHE A 16 -4.65 3.53 -9.97
N TRP A 17 -4.20 4.18 -11.05
CA TRP A 17 -4.75 5.47 -11.49
C TRP A 17 -6.13 5.36 -12.15
N GLN A 18 -6.56 4.15 -12.51
CA GLN A 18 -7.90 3.88 -13.03
C GLN A 18 -8.93 3.64 -11.93
N LEU A 19 -8.50 3.43 -10.69
CA LEU A 19 -9.40 3.24 -9.56
C LEU A 19 -10.15 4.55 -9.23
N PRO A 20 -11.39 4.47 -8.73
CA PRO A 20 -12.07 5.61 -8.14
C PRO A 20 -11.21 6.30 -7.09
N ARG A 21 -11.33 7.63 -6.97
CA ARG A 21 -10.50 8.41 -6.03
C ARG A 21 -10.58 7.89 -4.60
N GLY A 22 -11.76 7.44 -4.15
CA GLY A 22 -11.93 6.85 -2.82
C GLY A 22 -11.11 5.57 -2.62
N GLU A 23 -11.09 4.68 -3.61
CA GLU A 23 -10.31 3.44 -3.58
C GLU A 23 -8.80 3.73 -3.61
N GLN A 24 -8.36 4.74 -4.36
CA GLN A 24 -6.95 5.17 -4.34
C GLN A 24 -6.54 5.64 -2.94
N LEU A 25 -7.36 6.49 -2.30
CA LEU A 25 -7.10 7.01 -0.96
C LEU A 25 -7.09 5.88 0.09
N PHE A 26 -8.06 4.98 0.00
CA PHE A 26 -8.15 3.82 0.88
C PHE A 26 -6.91 2.94 0.79
N LEU A 27 -6.52 2.52 -0.43
CA LEU A 27 -5.34 1.68 -0.65
C LEU A 27 -4.04 2.33 -0.15
N MET A 28 -3.89 3.64 -0.35
CA MET A 28 -2.72 4.36 0.16
C MET A 28 -2.68 4.34 1.69
N ALA A 29 -3.78 4.71 2.36
CA ALA A 29 -3.86 4.74 3.81
C ALA A 29 -3.68 3.35 4.43
N SER A 30 -4.30 2.31 3.86
CA SER A 30 -4.11 0.93 4.31
C SER A 30 -2.64 0.49 4.20
N MET A 31 -1.96 0.85 3.11
CA MET A 31 -0.55 0.51 2.92
C MET A 31 0.38 1.22 3.91
N GLU A 32 0.09 2.47 4.28
CA GLU A 32 0.86 3.17 5.33
C GLU A 32 0.81 2.39 6.65
N LEU A 33 -0.40 1.99 7.07
CA LEU A 33 -0.60 1.20 8.29
C LEU A 33 0.14 -0.13 8.26
N GLU A 34 0.12 -0.85 7.13
CA GLU A 34 0.84 -2.12 6.97
C GLU A 34 2.35 -1.94 7.07
N LEU A 35 2.89 -0.87 6.48
CA LEU A 35 4.33 -0.58 6.52
C LEU A 35 4.78 -0.16 7.91
N GLU A 36 3.99 0.65 8.61
CA GLU A 36 4.24 1.01 10.01
C GLU A 36 4.23 -0.23 10.91
N ALA A 37 3.23 -1.10 10.76
CA ALA A 37 3.16 -2.35 11.52
C ALA A 37 4.37 -3.26 11.25
N ALA A 38 4.79 -3.39 9.99
CA ALA A 38 5.97 -4.17 9.61
C ALA A 38 7.27 -3.56 10.17
N SER A 39 7.39 -2.23 10.18
CA SER A 39 8.53 -1.52 10.76
C SER A 39 8.62 -1.72 12.27
N GLN A 40 7.48 -1.68 12.98
CA GLN A 40 7.42 -1.94 14.42
C GLN A 40 7.78 -3.39 14.75
N ALA A 41 7.30 -4.35 13.96
CA ALA A 41 7.65 -5.76 14.11
C ALA A 41 9.15 -6.03 13.83
N ALA A 42 9.77 -5.29 12.91
CA ALA A 42 11.20 -5.45 12.61
C ALA A 42 12.12 -4.80 13.65
N GLY A 43 11.67 -3.75 14.35
CA GLY A 43 12.46 -3.04 15.37
C GLY A 43 12.40 -3.65 16.78
N SER A 44 11.64 -4.73 16.96
CA SER A 44 11.45 -5.41 18.25
C SER A 44 12.24 -6.73 18.39
N GLY A 45 13.20 -6.97 17.49
CA GLY A 45 14.10 -8.13 17.48
C GLY A 45 15.53 -7.80 17.90
#